data_AF-A0A844BG12-F1
#
_entry.id   AF-A0A844BG12-F1
#
_cell.length_a   1.000
_cell.length_b   1.000
_cell.length_c   1.000
_cell.angle_alpha   90.00
_cell.angle_beta   90.00
_cell.angle_gamma   90.00
#
_symmetry.space_group_name_H-M   'P 1'
#
loop_
_entity.id
_entity.type
_entity.pdbx_description
1 polymer ?
#
loop_
_entity_poly.entity_id
_entity_poly.type
_entity_poly.pdbx_seq_one_letter_code
_entity_poly.pdbx_strand_id
1 'polypeptide(L)'
;MKKIINALIVAVILISVIFPTAISAKVTDETLGYNILAESQNKSELITVKDFSVIDGDTADFILDRAEEPSIKARFLLIDAPEMQNKPYANDAKNRVRALIKRLTSSKSTMKGQPKISIKGT
;
A
#
# COMPACT_ATOMS: atom_id res chain seq x y z
N MET A 1 -46.39 -35.58 16.10
CA MET A 1 -45.32 -35.47 15.09
C MET A 1 -45.21 -34.08 14.47
N LYS A 2 -46.26 -33.52 13.84
CA LYS A 2 -46.20 -32.17 13.21
C LYS A 2 -45.77 -31.02 14.14
N LYS A 3 -46.23 -31.00 15.39
CA LYS A 3 -45.85 -29.95 16.37
C LYS A 3 -44.36 -29.96 16.74
N ILE A 4 -43.75 -31.15 16.80
CA ILE A 4 -42.32 -31.31 17.11
C ILE A 4 -41.48 -30.83 15.92
N ILE A 5 -41.89 -31.16 14.70
CA ILE A 5 -41.23 -30.71 13.47
C ILE A 5 -41.28 -29.18 13.36
N ASN A 6 -42.44 -28.58 13.63
CA ASN A 6 -42.58 -27.12 13.60
C ASN A 6 -41.75 -26.42 14.69
N ALA A 7 -41.68 -26.99 15.90
CA ALA A 7 -40.85 -26.47 16.97
C ALA A 7 -39.35 -26.50 16.60
N LEU A 8 -38.91 -27.56 15.90
CA LEU A 8 -37.54 -27.73 15.45
C LEU A 8 -37.17 -26.72 14.35
N ILE A 9 -38.08 -26.46 13.41
CA ILE A 9 -37.89 -25.44 12.36
C ILE A 9 -37.77 -24.04 12.97
N VAL A 10 -38.64 -23.69 13.92
CA VAL A 10 -38.59 -22.38 14.59
C VAL A 10 -37.29 -22.21 15.36
N ALA A 11 -36.80 -23.26 16.03
CA ALA A 11 -35.53 -23.22 16.75
C ALA A 11 -34.34 -22.98 15.82
N VAL A 12 -34.28 -23.64 14.65
CA VAL A 12 -33.20 -23.43 13.66
C VAL A 12 -33.21 -22.00 13.12
N ILE A 13 -34.39 -21.45 12.84
CA ILE A 13 -34.51 -20.05 12.39
C ILE A 13 -34.04 -19.10 13.48
N LEU A 14 -34.44 -19.30 14.74
CA LEU A 14 -34.01 -18.46 15.85
C LEU A 14 -32.48 -18.46 16.01
N ILE A 15 -31.85 -19.64 15.90
CA ILE A 15 -30.39 -19.78 15.97
C ILE A 15 -29.72 -19.00 14.84
N SER A 16 -30.25 -19.06 13.61
CA SER A 16 -29.68 -18.33 12.47
C SER A 16 -29.76 -16.80 12.58
N VAL A 17 -30.72 -16.27 13.35
CA VAL A 17 -30.88 -14.81 13.55
C VAL A 17 -29.98 -14.27 14.67
N ILE A 18 -29.64 -15.11 15.67
CA ILE A 18 -28.87 -14.69 16.86
C ILE A 18 -27.35 -14.76 16.61
N PHE A 19 -26.91 -15.58 15.65
CA PHE A 19 -25.51 -15.62 15.23
C PHE A 19 -25.34 -14.84 13.91
N PRO A 20 -25.18 -13.50 13.95
CA PRO A 20 -24.72 -12.80 12.77
C PRO A 20 -23.37 -13.41 12.41
N THR A 21 -23.29 -14.08 11.26
CA THR A 21 -22.00 -14.42 10.68
C THR A 21 -21.30 -13.10 10.50
N ALA A 22 -20.28 -12.82 11.32
CA ALA A 22 -19.46 -11.64 11.18
C ALA A 22 -18.72 -11.78 9.85
N ILE A 23 -19.34 -11.30 8.77
CA ILE A 23 -18.69 -11.18 7.47
C ILE A 23 -17.67 -10.06 7.65
N SER A 24 -16.49 -10.43 8.15
CA SER A 24 -15.34 -9.57 8.19
C SER A 24 -14.73 -9.61 6.80
N ALA A 25 -15.02 -8.60 5.99
CA ALA A 25 -14.25 -8.35 4.78
C ALA A 25 -12.84 -7.93 5.21
N LYS A 26 -11.96 -8.93 5.41
CA LYS A 26 -10.57 -8.69 5.77
C LYS A 26 -9.88 -8.16 4.52
N VAL A 27 -9.71 -6.85 4.47
CA VAL A 27 -8.92 -6.17 3.43
C VAL A 27 -7.46 -6.47 3.70
N THR A 28 -6.89 -7.46 3.02
CA THR A 28 -5.45 -7.77 3.04
C THR A 28 -4.78 -7.20 1.79
N ASP A 29 -3.48 -6.90 1.88
CA ASP A 29 -2.69 -6.42 0.72
C ASP A 29 -2.78 -7.37 -0.49
N GLU A 30 -2.95 -8.68 -0.24
CA GLU A 30 -3.15 -9.72 -1.24
C GLU A 30 -4.51 -9.60 -1.96
N THR A 31 -5.58 -9.23 -1.24
CA THR A 31 -6.94 -9.07 -1.79
C THR A 31 -7.17 -7.74 -2.49
N LEU A 32 -6.34 -6.72 -2.20
CA LEU A 32 -6.50 -5.38 -2.77
C LEU A 32 -5.99 -5.27 -4.22
N GLY A 33 -5.28 -6.27 -4.75
CA GLY A 33 -4.87 -6.31 -6.16
C GLY A 33 -3.84 -5.25 -6.58
N TYR A 34 -3.47 -4.31 -5.71
CA TYR A 34 -2.42 -3.33 -5.96
C TYR A 34 -1.03 -3.97 -5.77
N ASN A 35 -0.66 -4.89 -6.65
CA ASN A 35 0.75 -5.03 -6.97
C ASN A 35 1.16 -3.69 -7.58
N ILE A 36 1.93 -2.89 -6.83
CA ILE A 36 2.48 -1.63 -7.32
C ILE A 36 3.45 -1.98 -8.45
N LEU A 37 2.91 -2.09 -9.66
CA LEU A 37 3.63 -2.31 -10.91
C LEU A 37 3.57 -1.01 -11.73
N ALA A 38 3.95 0.11 -11.12
CA ALA A 38 4.43 1.24 -11.91
C ALA A 38 5.86 0.89 -12.37
N GLU A 39 5.99 -0.08 -13.28
CA GLU A 39 7.26 -0.33 -13.95
C GLU A 39 7.34 0.65 -15.12
N SER A 40 8.32 1.56 -15.08
CA SER A 40 8.57 2.47 -16.20
C SER A 40 8.85 1.64 -17.45
N GLN A 41 8.12 1.91 -18.53
CA GLN A 41 8.39 1.32 -19.84
C GLN A 41 9.79 1.71 -20.36
N ASN A 42 10.35 2.80 -19.82
CA ASN A 42 11.69 3.28 -20.12
C ASN A 42 12.55 3.38 -18.85
N LYS A 43 13.43 2.38 -18.64
CA LYS A 43 14.29 2.32 -17.45
C LYS A 43 15.37 3.42 -17.42
N SER A 44 15.62 4.12 -18.53
CA SER A 44 16.58 5.22 -18.58
C SER A 44 16.12 6.49 -17.86
N GLU A 45 14.84 6.58 -17.48
CA GLU A 45 14.25 7.75 -16.80
C GLU A 45 14.13 7.57 -15.27
N LEU A 46 14.66 6.46 -14.74
CA LEU A 46 14.60 6.18 -13.31
C LEU A 46 15.78 6.83 -12.57
N ILE A 47 15.47 7.62 -11.54
CA ILE A 47 16.47 8.25 -10.68
C ILE A 47 16.64 7.41 -9.41
N THR A 48 17.88 7.18 -9.00
CA THR A 48 18.16 6.50 -7.73
C THR A 48 18.06 7.49 -6.58
N VAL A 49 17.14 7.20 -5.66
CA VAL A 49 16.92 7.98 -4.44
C VAL A 49 17.76 7.40 -3.31
N LYS A 50 18.48 8.27 -2.59
CA LYS A 50 19.31 7.95 -1.43
C LYS A 50 18.49 7.94 -0.14
N ASP A 51 17.66 8.96 0.04
CA ASP A 51 16.79 9.12 1.20
C ASP A 51 15.54 9.92 0.84
N PHE A 52 14.58 10.04 1.75
CA PHE A 52 13.35 10.78 1.50
C PHE A 52 12.75 11.39 2.77
N SER A 53 12.01 12.49 2.60
CA SER A 53 11.19 13.10 3.62
C SER A 53 9.76 13.27 3.09
N VAL A 54 8.78 12.71 3.79
CA VAL A 54 7.36 12.85 3.42
C VAL A 54 6.81 14.16 3.99
N ILE A 55 6.30 15.03 3.12
CA ILE A 55 5.78 16.35 3.48
C ILE A 55 4.32 16.20 3.92
N ASP A 56 3.48 15.59 3.08
CA ASP A 56 2.07 15.27 3.31
C ASP A 56 1.67 13.98 2.55
N GLY A 57 0.37 13.75 2.33
CA GLY A 57 -0.13 12.54 1.68
C GLY A 57 0.08 12.49 0.17
N ASP A 58 0.44 13.59 -0.49
CA ASP A 58 0.67 13.65 -1.94
C ASP A 58 2.06 14.18 -2.33
N THR A 59 2.85 14.68 -1.37
CA THR A 59 4.12 15.35 -1.60
C THR A 59 5.25 14.74 -0.78
N ALA A 60 6.38 14.48 -1.43
CA ALA A 60 7.62 14.04 -0.79
C ALA A 60 8.85 14.77 -1.37
N ASP A 61 9.88 14.89 -0.55
CA ASP A 61 11.21 15.34 -0.93
C ASP A 61 12.14 14.13 -1.04
N PHE A 62 12.76 13.95 -2.20
CA PHE A 62 13.64 12.82 -2.50
C PHE A 62 15.08 13.30 -2.59
N ILE A 63 15.92 12.79 -1.70
CA ILE A 63 17.34 13.10 -1.65
C ILE A 63 18.08 12.21 -2.63
N LEU A 64 18.90 12.82 -3.47
CA LEU A 64 19.64 12.18 -4.55
C LEU A 64 21.13 12.16 -4.24
N ASP A 65 21.86 11.23 -4.85
CA ASP A 65 23.31 11.11 -4.69
C ASP A 65 24.02 11.85 -5.85
N ARG A 66 23.83 13.18 -5.92
CA ARG A 66 24.47 14.07 -6.92
C ARG A 66 24.76 15.45 -6.33
N ALA A 67 25.77 16.13 -6.88
CA ALA A 67 26.23 17.44 -6.39
C ALA A 67 25.31 18.59 -6.81
N GLU A 68 24.86 18.57 -8.07
CA GLU A 68 23.88 19.53 -8.60
C GLU A 68 22.47 18.98 -8.37
N GLU A 69 21.58 19.82 -7.83
CA GLU A 69 20.21 19.45 -7.46
C GLU A 69 20.13 18.20 -6.56
N PRO A 70 20.65 18.28 -5.32
CA PRO A 70 20.77 17.15 -4.41
C PRO A 70 19.42 16.62 -3.89
N SER A 71 18.32 17.33 -4.16
CA SER A 71 16.98 16.84 -3.87
C SER A 71 15.95 17.26 -4.91
N ILE A 72 14.88 16.47 -5.00
CA ILE A 72 13.71 16.74 -5.83
C ILE A 72 12.48 16.69 -4.92
N LYS A 73 11.79 17.81 -4.80
CA LYS A 73 10.45 17.84 -4.22
C LYS A 73 9.43 17.49 -5.30
N ALA A 74 8.70 16.41 -5.11
CA ALA A 74 7.74 15.91 -6.07
C ALA A 74 6.35 15.71 -5.46
N ARG A 75 5.34 15.94 -6.28
CA ARG A 75 3.95 15.56 -6.04
C ARG A 75 3.63 14.26 -6.78
N PHE A 76 2.92 13.36 -6.12
CA PHE A 76 2.42 12.15 -6.74
C PHE A 76 1.29 12.50 -7.70
N LEU A 77 1.50 12.20 -8.98
CA LEU A 77 0.51 12.49 -10.01
C LEU A 77 -0.81 11.75 -9.73
N LEU A 78 -1.92 12.42 -10.03
CA LEU A 78 -3.28 11.88 -9.90
C LEU A 78 -3.69 11.52 -8.47
N ILE A 79 -2.95 12.01 -7.47
CA ILE A 79 -3.28 11.89 -6.05
C ILE A 79 -3.43 13.32 -5.50
N ASP A 80 -4.54 13.56 -4.80
CA ASP A 80 -4.75 14.78 -4.01
C ASP A 80 -4.99 14.36 -2.57
N ALA A 81 -4.20 14.91 -1.65
CA ALA A 81 -4.26 14.57 -0.24
C ALA A 81 -4.50 15.80 0.64
N PRO A 82 -5.12 15.63 1.82
CA PRO A 82 -5.27 16.72 2.76
C PRO A 82 -3.91 17.30 3.16
N GLU A 83 -3.73 18.59 2.94
CA GLU A 83 -2.56 19.34 3.40
C GLU A 83 -2.43 19.32 4.92
N MET A 84 -1.20 19.54 5.42
CA MET A 84 -0.86 19.58 6.84
C MET A 84 -1.38 20.83 7.56
N GLN A 85 -2.70 20.95 7.74
CA GLN A 85 -3.35 22.09 8.40
C GLN A 85 -4.57 21.66 9.23
N ASN A 86 -4.39 20.78 10.21
CA ASN A 86 -5.48 20.22 11.03
C ASN A 86 -6.68 19.68 10.21
N LYS A 87 -6.43 19.28 8.96
CA LYS A 87 -7.43 18.67 8.09
C LYS A 87 -7.60 17.19 8.51
N PRO A 88 -8.84 16.66 8.47
CA PRO A 88 -9.06 15.24 8.69
C PRO A 88 -8.13 14.38 7.81
N TYR A 89 -7.59 13.31 8.39
CA TYR A 89 -6.75 12.31 7.72
C TYR A 89 -5.38 12.80 7.18
N ALA A 90 -4.99 14.06 7.35
CA ALA A 90 -3.70 14.56 6.86
C ALA A 90 -2.50 13.78 7.44
N ASN A 91 -2.52 13.55 8.76
CA ASN A 91 -1.49 12.77 9.44
C ASN A 91 -1.48 11.30 9.00
N ASP A 92 -2.66 10.71 8.79
CA ASP A 92 -2.79 9.31 8.40
C ASP A 92 -2.28 9.10 6.97
N ALA A 93 -2.62 9.99 6.05
CA ALA A 93 -2.14 9.97 4.67
C ALA A 93 -0.60 10.09 4.61
N LYS A 94 -0.04 11.08 5.33
CA LYS A 94 1.42 11.26 5.46
C LYS A 94 2.11 10.01 6.01
N ASN A 95 1.57 9.42 7.08
CA ASN A 95 2.14 8.23 7.70
C ASN A 95 2.03 7.00 6.79
N ARG A 96 0.94 6.88 6.02
CA ARG A 96 0.75 5.80 5.04
C ARG A 96 1.79 5.86 3.93
N VAL A 97 2.00 7.03 3.32
CA VAL A 97 3.05 7.22 2.30
C VAL A 97 4.42 6.87 2.87
N ARG A 98 4.75 7.37 4.07
CA ARG A 98 6.02 7.06 4.73
C ARG A 98 6.20 5.55 4.93
N ALA A 99 5.18 4.84 5.38
CA ALA A 99 5.23 3.39 5.57
C ALA A 99 5.43 2.64 4.24
N LEU A 100 4.73 3.05 3.18
CA LEU A 100 4.85 2.45 1.85
C LEU A 100 6.27 2.61 1.28
N ILE A 101 6.84 3.82 1.32
CA ILE A 101 8.20 4.06 0.82
C ILE A 101 9.23 3.27 1.64
N LYS A 102 9.11 3.23 2.98
CA LYS A 102 9.99 2.41 3.85
C LYS A 102 9.92 0.91 3.55
N ARG A 103 8.73 0.40 3.22
CA ARG A 103 8.56 -1.02 2.85
C ARG A 103 9.29 -1.34 1.55
N LEU A 104 9.23 -0.45 0.56
CA LEU A 104 9.92 -0.61 -0.72
C LEU A 104 11.45 -0.61 -0.55
N THR A 105 11.99 0.26 0.31
CA THR A 105 13.45 0.29 0.59
C THR A 105 13.91 -0.95 1.36
N SER A 106 13.10 -1.43 2.31
CA SER A 106 13.41 -2.64 3.09
C SER A 106 13.34 -3.92 2.26
N SER A 107 12.37 -4.02 1.33
CA SER A 107 12.20 -5.17 0.43
C SER A 107 13.37 -5.35 -0.55
N LYS A 108 14.01 -4.25 -0.98
CA LYS A 108 15.25 -4.32 -1.79
C LYS A 108 16.43 -4.92 -1.03
N SER A 109 16.50 -4.77 0.29
CA SER A 109 17.55 -5.39 1.12
C SER A 109 17.44 -6.93 1.13
N THR A 110 16.22 -7.47 1.11
CA THR A 110 15.96 -8.91 1.09
C THR A 110 16.16 -9.59 -0.28
N MET A 111 16.31 -8.82 -1.37
CA MET A 111 16.62 -9.35 -2.71
C MET A 111 18.11 -9.32 -3.07
N LYS A 112 19.01 -9.15 -2.10
CA LYS A 112 20.49 -9.18 -2.30
C LYS A 112 21.08 -10.59 -2.57
N GLY A 113 20.26 -11.58 -2.92
CA GLY A 113 20.65 -12.98 -3.13
C GLY A 113 20.31 -13.59 -4.48
N GLN A 114 19.72 -12.83 -5.42
CA GLN A 114 19.43 -13.36 -6.77
C GLN A 114 20.55 -12.98 -7.76
N PRO A 115 20.91 -13.89 -8.68
CA PRO A 115 22.14 -13.77 -9.47
C PRO A 115 22.10 -12.53 -10.38
N LYS A 116 23.21 -11.77 -10.39
CA LYS A 116 23.44 -10.68 -11.33
C LYS A 116 23.40 -11.23 -12.75
N ILE A 117 22.42 -10.81 -13.54
CA ILE A 117 22.43 -11.07 -14.98
C ILE A 117 23.44 -10.10 -15.59
N SER A 118 24.59 -10.65 -15.97
CA SER A 118 25.60 -10.05 -16.83
C SER A 118 25.32 -10.52 -18.25
N ILE A 119 25.13 -9.62 -19.22
CA ILE A 119 25.46 -9.95 -20.61
C ILE A 119 26.15 -8.77 -21.30
N LYS A 120 27.30 -9.13 -21.85
CA LYS A 120 28.27 -8.40 -22.66
C LYS A 120 28.09 -8.84 -24.12
N GLY A 121 28.46 -7.98 -25.07
CA GLY A 121 28.68 -8.32 -26.48
C GLY A 121 27.60 -7.75 -27.39
N THR A 122 27.91 -7.12 -28.52
CA THR A 122 29.19 -6.89 -29.22
C THR A 122 29.04 -5.62 -30.05
#